data_AF-A0A673TBK6-F1
#
_entry.id   AF-A0A673TBK6-F1
#
_cell.length_a   1.000
_cell.length_b   1.000
_cell.length_c   1.000
_cell.angle_alpha   90.00
_cell.angle_beta   90.00
_cell.angle_gamma   90.00
#
_symmetry.space_group_name_H-M   'P 1'
#
loop_
_entity.id
_entity.type
_entity.pdbx_description
1 polymer ?
#
loop_
_entity_poly.entity_id
_entity_poly.type
_entity_poly.pdbx_seq_one_letter_code
_entity_poly.pdbx_strand_id
1 'polypeptide(L)'
;MEKTCLYCENKLEPGCVSSYKNCALRYNFEISFPSTSEVKRGQERKERLSKFESIRHSIAGIIRSPKSALSSSTYADAVTVSEKPLAEQDWYHGAIPRIEAQELLKQQGDFLVRESHGKPGEYVLSVYSDGQRRHFIIQFVDNVYRFEGTGFSNIPQLIEHHYTTKQVITKKSGVVLLNPIPKDKKWVLNHEDVTLGELLGKGNFGEVYKGILKDKTAVAVKTCKEDLPQELKIKFLQEAKILKQYDHPNIVKLIGVCTQRQPIYIIMELVPGGDFLSFLRKKKDELKPKQLVKFALDAVSGMSYLESKNCIHRDLAARNCLVGENNVLKISDFGMSRQEDGGVYSSSGLKQIPIKWTAPEALNYGRYSSESDVWSFGILLWETFSLGVCPYPGMTNQQAREQVERGYRMSAPQNCPEDIFKIMMKCWDYKPENRPKFIDLQKELAVIKRKITQ
;
A
#
# COMPACT_ATOMS: atom_id res chain seq x y z
N MET A 1 -38.38 -16.47 8.35
CA MET A 1 -36.91 -16.49 8.19
C MET A 1 -36.49 -15.11 7.73
N GLU A 2 -36.21 -14.22 8.68
CA GLU A 2 -35.85 -12.83 8.43
C GLU A 2 -34.32 -12.67 8.46
N LYS A 3 -33.78 -11.91 7.50
CA LYS A 3 -32.35 -11.68 7.33
C LYS A 3 -31.91 -10.49 8.17
N THR A 4 -31.02 -10.72 9.13
CA THR A 4 -30.38 -9.71 9.98
C THR A 4 -29.20 -9.03 9.28
N CYS A 5 -29.01 -7.73 9.50
CA CYS A 5 -27.84 -6.94 9.07
C CYS A 5 -26.75 -7.02 10.15
N LEU A 6 -25.54 -7.47 9.79
CA LEU A 6 -24.42 -7.75 10.71
C LEU A 6 -23.66 -6.52 11.25
N TYR A 7 -24.19 -5.30 11.10
CA TYR A 7 -23.48 -4.06 11.50
C TYR A 7 -24.28 -3.12 12.42
N CYS A 8 -25.53 -3.43 12.73
CA CYS A 8 -26.33 -2.69 13.69
C CYS A 8 -27.29 -3.65 14.38
N GLU A 9 -27.00 -4.02 15.63
CA GLU A 9 -27.85 -4.92 16.44
C GLU A 9 -29.17 -4.26 16.90
N ASN A 10 -29.95 -3.68 15.99
CA ASN A 10 -31.30 -3.20 16.31
C ASN A 10 -32.34 -3.89 15.41
N LYS A 11 -33.34 -4.49 16.05
CA LYS A 11 -34.52 -5.05 15.40
C LYS A 11 -35.31 -3.94 14.70
N LEU A 12 -35.69 -4.17 13.44
CA LEU A 12 -36.64 -3.31 12.74
C LEU A 12 -38.06 -3.66 13.23
N GLU A 13 -38.77 -2.70 13.83
CA GLU A 13 -40.23 -2.77 13.93
C GLU A 13 -40.89 -1.95 12.81
N PRO A 14 -42.04 -2.41 12.27
CA PRO A 14 -42.73 -1.74 11.19
C PRO A 14 -43.57 -0.57 11.70
N GLY A 15 -43.24 0.64 11.23
CA GLY A 15 -44.11 1.82 11.32
C GLY A 15 -43.81 2.74 12.50
N CYS A 16 -42.94 3.73 12.29
CA CYS A 16 -43.03 4.98 13.03
C CYS A 16 -42.50 6.14 12.17
N VAL A 17 -43.43 6.98 11.71
CA VAL A 17 -43.17 8.26 11.07
C VAL A 17 -42.98 9.29 12.18
N SER A 18 -41.73 9.66 12.49
CA SER A 18 -41.29 10.98 12.98
C SER A 18 -39.98 10.87 13.77
N SER A 19 -38.87 11.20 13.12
CA SER A 19 -37.70 11.91 13.68
C SER A 19 -36.57 11.88 12.65
N TYR A 20 -36.72 12.66 11.58
CA TYR A 20 -35.61 13.04 10.72
C TYR A 20 -35.00 14.32 11.30
N LYS A 21 -34.14 14.17 12.31
CA LYS A 21 -33.14 15.16 12.71
C LYS A 21 -32.08 14.45 13.55
N ASN A 22 -30.82 14.68 13.18
CA ASN A 22 -29.57 14.18 13.79
C ASN A 22 -29.04 12.84 13.27
N CYS A 23 -28.72 12.81 11.96
CA CYS A 23 -27.54 12.09 11.48
C CYS A 23 -26.73 12.99 10.54
N ALA A 24 -26.32 14.13 11.07
CA ALA A 24 -25.26 14.99 10.57
C ALA A 24 -24.52 15.47 11.82
N LEU A 25 -23.19 15.46 11.79
CA LEU A 25 -22.23 15.69 12.89
C LEU A 25 -21.58 14.40 13.42
N ARG A 26 -20.52 13.98 12.72
CA ARG A 26 -19.31 13.43 13.35
C ARG A 26 -18.16 13.50 12.35
N TYR A 27 -17.63 14.71 12.15
CA TYR A 27 -16.23 15.00 11.80
C TYR A 27 -16.00 16.50 11.99
N ASN A 28 -16.00 16.95 13.26
CA ASN A 28 -15.31 18.18 13.66
C ASN A 28 -14.06 17.74 14.41
N PHE A 29 -12.90 18.15 13.91
CA PHE A 29 -11.65 18.12 14.66
C PHE A 29 -11.58 19.40 15.49
N GLU A 30 -11.69 19.29 16.82
CA GLU A 30 -11.06 20.24 17.73
C GLU A 30 -9.73 19.64 18.15
N ILE A 31 -8.64 20.31 17.78
CA ILE A 31 -7.31 20.05 18.35
C ILE A 31 -7.22 20.92 19.58
N SER A 32 -7.35 20.33 20.76
CA SER A 32 -7.00 20.96 22.03
C SER A 32 -5.50 20.77 22.28
N PHE A 33 -4.76 21.88 22.31
CA PHE A 33 -3.40 21.91 22.86
C PHE A 33 -3.47 22.20 24.36
N PRO A 34 -2.75 21.49 25.23
CA PRO A 34 -2.55 21.96 26.59
C PRO A 34 -1.61 23.17 26.57
N SER A 35 -2.11 24.28 27.11
CA SER A 35 -1.31 25.42 27.54
C SER A 35 -0.39 25.00 28.69
N THR A 36 0.92 25.17 28.55
CA THR A 36 1.82 25.24 29.70
C THR A 36 2.66 26.50 29.66
N SER A 37 2.71 27.08 30.85
CA SER A 37 3.23 28.35 31.27
C SER A 37 4.76 28.47 31.18
N GLU A 38 5.17 29.73 31.09
CA GLU A 38 6.52 30.27 31.17
C GLU A 38 7.39 29.65 32.28
N VAL A 39 8.64 29.32 31.93
CA VAL A 39 9.80 29.50 32.82
C VAL A 39 10.97 30.06 31.99
N LYS A 40 11.45 31.23 32.43
CA LYS A 40 12.60 31.98 31.86
C LYS A 40 13.95 31.38 32.26
N ARG A 41 14.91 31.47 31.33
CA ARG A 41 16.37 31.79 31.45
C ARG A 41 17.07 31.07 30.30
N GLY A 42 18.01 31.62 29.55
CA GLY A 42 18.73 32.89 29.55
C GLY A 42 19.68 32.80 28.35
N GLN A 43 19.98 33.93 27.71
CA GLN A 43 20.86 34.03 26.57
C GLN A 43 22.27 33.53 26.89
N GLU A 44 22.88 32.79 25.97
CA GLU A 44 24.26 33.03 25.56
C GLU A 44 24.48 32.59 24.11
N ARG A 45 25.38 33.30 23.45
CA ARG A 45 25.44 33.59 22.01
C ARG A 45 26.81 33.12 21.50
N LYS A 46 26.89 32.81 20.19
CA LYS A 46 28.10 32.60 19.35
C LYS A 46 28.78 31.23 19.56
N GLU A 47 29.30 30.52 18.58
CA GLU A 47 29.96 30.82 17.29
C GLU A 47 30.19 29.43 16.62
N ARG A 48 29.88 29.08 15.37
CA ARG A 48 30.48 29.37 14.04
C ARG A 48 29.74 28.41 13.05
N LEU A 49 29.14 28.87 11.95
CA LEU A 49 29.73 28.96 10.59
C LEU A 49 30.61 27.74 10.23
N SER A 50 30.49 27.05 9.10
CA SER A 50 29.72 27.21 7.86
C SER A 50 30.04 25.99 6.97
N LYS A 51 29.32 25.89 5.84
CA LYS A 51 29.73 25.24 4.57
C LYS A 51 29.57 23.70 4.51
N PHE A 52 29.02 23.10 3.45
CA PHE A 52 28.81 23.54 2.06
C PHE A 52 27.66 22.74 1.43
N GLU A 53 26.90 23.40 0.56
CA GLU A 53 26.03 22.82 -0.47
C GLU A 53 26.83 22.15 -1.60
N SER A 54 26.11 21.33 -2.38
CA SER A 54 26.26 21.13 -3.84
C SER A 54 27.43 20.27 -4.33
N ILE A 55 27.35 19.45 -5.39
CA ILE A 55 26.31 18.95 -6.31
C ILE A 55 27.04 17.96 -7.27
N ARG A 56 26.32 16.93 -7.76
CA ARG A 56 26.46 16.24 -9.07
C ARG A 56 27.58 15.21 -9.42
N HIS A 57 27.05 14.04 -9.81
CA HIS A 57 27.21 13.23 -11.04
C HIS A 57 28.55 12.64 -11.52
N SER A 58 28.52 11.30 -11.61
CA SER A 58 28.82 10.42 -12.75
C SER A 58 30.27 10.25 -13.24
N ILE A 59 30.73 8.99 -13.34
CA ILE A 59 30.90 8.20 -14.59
C ILE A 59 31.66 6.89 -14.28
N ALA A 60 31.34 5.85 -15.06
CA ALA A 60 31.85 4.49 -15.03
C ALA A 60 33.33 4.32 -15.41
N GLY A 61 33.90 3.20 -14.94
CA GLY A 61 34.92 2.42 -15.65
C GLY A 61 36.36 2.57 -15.17
N ILE A 62 36.94 1.49 -14.65
CA ILE A 62 38.17 0.85 -15.16
C ILE A 62 38.42 -0.45 -14.37
N ILE A 63 38.53 -1.54 -15.12
CA ILE A 63 38.97 -2.87 -14.72
C ILE A 63 40.46 -2.82 -14.36
N ARG A 64 40.85 -3.41 -13.21
CA ARG A 64 42.18 -3.98 -12.96
C ARG A 64 42.14 -4.90 -11.74
N SER A 65 42.24 -6.21 -11.98
CA SER A 65 42.72 -7.17 -10.97
C SER A 65 44.25 -7.10 -10.91
N PRO A 66 44.84 -7.36 -9.73
CA PRO A 66 45.82 -8.44 -9.64
C PRO A 66 45.58 -9.39 -8.47
N LYS A 67 46.12 -10.61 -8.63
CA LYS A 67 46.02 -11.77 -7.75
C LYS A 67 46.81 -11.62 -6.43
N SER A 68 46.36 -12.41 -5.45
CA SER A 68 47.09 -13.10 -4.39
C SER A 68 47.85 -12.27 -3.34
N ALA A 69 47.24 -12.15 -2.16
CA ALA A 69 47.93 -12.25 -0.88
C ALA A 69 47.04 -13.03 0.09
N LEU A 70 47.45 -14.25 0.43
CA LEU A 70 46.97 -14.97 1.61
C LEU A 70 47.63 -14.35 2.83
N SER A 71 46.84 -13.86 3.80
CA SER A 71 46.97 -14.27 5.21
C SER A 71 45.90 -13.61 6.09
N SER A 72 45.11 -14.48 6.73
CA SER A 72 44.62 -14.39 8.11
C SER A 72 43.83 -13.17 8.57
N SER A 73 42.50 -13.31 8.56
CA SER A 73 41.68 -13.03 9.76
C SER A 73 40.33 -13.77 9.64
N THR A 74 40.38 -15.09 9.74
CA THR A 74 39.23 -15.90 10.18
C THR A 74 39.01 -15.57 11.64
N TYR A 75 37.91 -14.91 11.99
CA TYR A 75 37.18 -14.98 13.28
C TYR A 75 36.00 -14.00 13.17
N ALA A 76 35.05 -14.34 12.31
CA ALA A 76 33.66 -13.91 12.46
C ALA A 76 32.88 -15.21 12.59
N ASP A 77 32.32 -15.43 13.78
CA ASP A 77 31.75 -16.69 14.23
C ASP A 77 30.76 -17.28 13.22
N ALA A 78 31.07 -18.48 12.72
CA ALA A 78 30.15 -19.30 11.95
C ALA A 78 29.15 -19.95 12.91
N VAL A 79 28.19 -19.16 13.40
CA VAL A 79 27.01 -19.69 14.11
C VAL A 79 26.34 -20.72 13.18
N THR A 80 26.20 -21.95 13.68
CA THR A 80 25.56 -23.02 12.89
C THR A 80 24.12 -22.62 12.57
N VAL A 81 23.60 -23.00 11.40
CA VAL A 81 22.27 -22.54 10.94
C VAL A 81 21.18 -22.92 11.95
N SER A 82 21.30 -24.03 12.67
CA SER A 82 20.38 -24.44 13.73
C SER A 82 20.41 -23.61 15.02
N GLU A 83 21.44 -22.80 15.26
CA GLU A 83 21.53 -21.94 16.45
C GLU A 83 20.83 -20.59 16.24
N LYS A 84 20.58 -20.19 14.98
CA LYS A 84 19.88 -18.94 14.69
C LYS A 84 18.39 -19.04 15.04
N PRO A 85 17.80 -18.02 15.68
CA PRO A 85 16.36 -17.95 15.92
C PRO A 85 15.56 -18.17 14.63
N LEU A 86 14.35 -18.76 14.73
CA LEU A 86 13.49 -19.05 13.57
C LEU A 86 13.28 -17.83 12.66
N ALA A 87 13.05 -16.66 13.27
CA ALA A 87 12.91 -15.38 12.58
C ALA A 87 14.10 -14.99 11.67
N GLU A 88 15.30 -15.41 12.04
CA GLU A 88 16.54 -15.09 11.33
C GLU A 88 16.87 -16.11 10.22
N GLN A 89 16.12 -17.21 10.15
CA GLN A 89 16.30 -18.20 9.11
C GLN A 89 15.92 -17.63 7.74
N ASP A 90 16.78 -17.82 6.75
CA ASP A 90 16.55 -17.28 5.41
C ASP A 90 15.36 -17.95 4.71
N TRP A 91 15.07 -19.22 5.02
CA TRP A 91 13.93 -19.98 4.51
C TRP A 91 12.64 -19.79 5.30
N TYR A 92 12.66 -18.98 6.36
CA TYR A 92 11.46 -18.63 7.14
C TYR A 92 10.87 -17.31 6.63
N HIS A 93 9.65 -17.37 6.11
CA HIS A 93 8.95 -16.23 5.50
C HIS A 93 7.91 -15.61 6.44
N GLY A 94 7.78 -16.13 7.65
CA GLY A 94 6.81 -15.64 8.63
C GLY A 94 5.37 -15.83 8.20
N ALA A 95 4.52 -14.85 8.45
CA ALA A 95 3.08 -14.91 8.32
C ALA A 95 2.55 -14.63 6.89
N ILE A 96 3.31 -15.00 5.84
CA ILE A 96 2.83 -14.86 4.46
C ILE A 96 1.64 -15.81 4.18
N PRO A 97 0.62 -15.37 3.40
CA PRO A 97 -0.48 -16.22 2.96
C PRO A 97 -0.01 -17.45 2.17
N ARG A 98 -0.82 -18.51 2.19
CA ARG A 98 -0.53 -19.74 1.43
C ARG A 98 -0.30 -19.49 -0.07
N ILE A 99 -1.08 -18.60 -0.68
CA ILE A 99 -0.98 -18.29 -2.11
C ILE A 99 0.37 -17.64 -2.43
N GLU A 100 0.83 -16.67 -1.62
CA GLU A 100 2.15 -16.06 -1.76
C GLU A 100 3.27 -17.10 -1.68
N ALA A 101 3.18 -18.03 -0.71
CA ALA A 101 4.14 -19.13 -0.61
C ALA A 101 4.14 -20.03 -1.85
N GLN A 102 2.98 -20.28 -2.47
CA GLN A 102 2.90 -21.11 -3.68
C GLN A 102 3.55 -20.45 -4.91
N GLU A 103 3.51 -19.12 -5.02
CA GLU A 103 4.16 -18.37 -6.11
C GLU A 103 5.69 -18.40 -6.01
N LEU A 104 6.22 -18.50 -4.79
CA LEU A 104 7.67 -18.59 -4.54
C LEU A 104 8.24 -19.98 -4.88
N LEU A 105 7.40 -21.01 -4.86
CA LEU A 105 7.76 -22.41 -5.09
C LEU A 105 7.66 -22.76 -6.58
N LYS A 106 8.82 -22.79 -7.27
CA LYS A 106 8.88 -22.84 -8.74
C LYS A 106 9.40 -24.16 -9.30
N GLN A 107 10.33 -24.81 -8.61
CA GLN A 107 10.99 -26.03 -9.08
C GLN A 107 11.02 -27.13 -8.01
N GLN A 108 11.29 -28.36 -8.43
CA GLN A 108 11.31 -29.55 -7.56
C GLN A 108 12.21 -29.35 -6.33
N GLY A 109 11.64 -29.62 -5.16
CA GLY A 109 12.31 -29.58 -3.87
C GLY A 109 12.56 -28.17 -3.33
N ASP A 110 12.05 -27.13 -3.99
CA ASP A 110 11.92 -25.80 -3.39
C ASP A 110 11.11 -25.88 -2.11
N PHE A 111 11.57 -25.23 -1.05
CA PHE A 111 10.84 -25.18 0.20
C PHE A 111 11.00 -23.87 0.96
N LEU A 112 10.01 -23.58 1.80
CA LEU A 112 10.05 -22.53 2.80
C LEU A 112 9.18 -22.92 3.99
N VAL A 113 9.42 -22.27 5.13
CA VAL A 113 8.55 -22.36 6.31
C VAL A 113 7.85 -21.03 6.52
N ARG A 114 6.58 -21.11 6.90
CA ARG A 114 5.73 -19.97 7.21
C ARG A 114 4.88 -20.26 8.43
N GLU A 115 4.35 -19.23 9.06
CA GLU A 115 3.29 -19.34 10.05
C GLU A 115 1.97 -19.75 9.36
N SER A 116 1.17 -20.56 10.04
CA SER A 116 -0.17 -20.97 9.60
C SER A 116 -1.17 -19.83 9.80
N HIS A 117 -2.27 -19.88 9.06
CA HIS A 117 -3.36 -18.93 9.23
C HIS A 117 -4.40 -19.51 10.20
N GLY A 118 -4.84 -18.72 11.17
CA GLY A 118 -5.96 -19.06 12.06
C GLY A 118 -5.55 -19.64 13.42
N LYS A 119 -4.27 -19.99 13.62
CA LYS A 119 -3.72 -20.38 14.93
C LYS A 119 -2.29 -19.84 15.09
N PRO A 120 -2.09 -18.78 15.89
CA PRO A 120 -0.76 -18.26 16.19
C PRO A 120 0.14 -19.37 16.75
N GLY A 121 1.38 -19.43 16.28
CA GLY A 121 2.35 -20.45 16.71
C GLY A 121 2.22 -21.81 16.04
N GLU A 122 1.26 -22.01 15.12
CA GLU A 122 1.26 -23.17 14.21
C GLU A 122 2.10 -22.83 12.97
N TYR A 123 3.00 -23.74 12.56
CA TYR A 123 3.91 -23.51 11.43
C TYR A 123 3.68 -24.53 10.31
N VAL A 124 3.94 -24.10 9.08
CA VAL A 124 3.73 -24.91 7.88
C VAL A 124 4.97 -24.90 7.01
N LEU A 125 5.48 -26.08 6.70
CA LEU A 125 6.46 -26.29 5.64
C LEU A 125 5.72 -26.37 4.30
N SER A 126 6.06 -25.49 3.36
CA SER A 126 5.53 -25.51 2.00
C SER A 126 6.63 -25.97 1.04
N VAL A 127 6.34 -26.96 0.20
CA VAL A 127 7.32 -27.60 -0.69
C VAL A 127 6.73 -27.82 -2.08
N TYR A 128 7.52 -27.61 -3.12
CA TYR A 128 7.17 -28.06 -4.47
C TYR A 128 7.66 -29.49 -4.69
N SER A 129 6.75 -30.45 -4.91
CA SER A 129 7.10 -31.83 -5.23
C SER A 129 6.12 -32.45 -6.20
N ASP A 130 6.64 -33.16 -7.21
CA ASP A 130 5.87 -33.93 -8.19
C ASP A 130 4.84 -33.07 -8.93
N GLY A 131 5.24 -31.86 -9.32
CA GLY A 131 4.36 -30.88 -9.97
C GLY A 131 3.33 -30.23 -9.03
N GLN A 132 3.34 -30.54 -7.73
CA GLN A 132 2.35 -30.08 -6.76
C GLN A 132 2.99 -29.21 -5.66
N ARG A 133 2.29 -28.16 -5.24
CA ARG A 133 2.66 -27.36 -4.06
C ARG A 133 2.03 -28.01 -2.82
N ARG A 134 2.83 -28.78 -2.09
CA ARG A 134 2.42 -29.50 -0.88
C ARG A 134 2.67 -28.66 0.36
N HIS A 135 1.85 -28.86 1.40
CA HIS A 135 1.94 -28.12 2.65
C HIS A 135 1.82 -29.09 3.83
N PHE A 136 2.80 -29.05 4.73
CA PHE A 136 2.90 -29.93 5.89
C PHE A 136 2.85 -29.09 7.16
N ILE A 137 1.87 -29.37 8.02
CA ILE A 137 1.79 -28.76 9.34
C ILE A 137 2.93 -29.32 10.20
N ILE A 138 3.72 -28.44 10.80
CA ILE A 138 4.74 -28.80 11.77
C ILE A 138 4.02 -28.98 13.11
N GLN A 139 4.00 -30.21 13.61
CA GLN A 139 3.33 -30.55 14.85
C GLN A 139 4.22 -30.19 16.04
N PHE A 140 3.63 -29.63 17.09
CA PHE A 140 4.28 -29.44 18.39
C PHE A 140 3.57 -30.32 19.42
N VAL A 141 4.18 -31.45 19.75
CA VAL A 141 3.64 -32.48 20.66
C VAL A 141 4.76 -32.96 21.57
N ASP A 142 4.47 -33.14 22.85
CA ASP A 142 5.46 -33.52 23.88
C ASP A 142 6.67 -32.57 23.93
N ASN A 143 6.42 -31.26 23.79
CA ASN A 143 7.42 -30.19 23.76
C ASN A 143 8.47 -30.29 22.65
N VAL A 144 8.18 -31.03 21.56
CA VAL A 144 9.07 -31.15 20.41
C VAL A 144 8.33 -30.95 19.09
N TYR A 145 9.06 -30.43 18.10
CA TYR A 145 8.60 -30.21 16.74
C TYR A 145 8.87 -31.43 15.87
N ARG A 146 7.88 -31.87 15.08
CA ARG A 146 8.02 -33.01 14.15
C ARG A 146 7.04 -32.95 12.97
N PHE A 147 7.34 -33.71 11.92
CA PHE A 147 6.38 -34.08 10.87
C PHE A 147 5.86 -35.51 11.08
N GLU A 148 6.77 -36.49 11.08
CA GLU A 148 6.55 -37.90 11.37
C GLU A 148 7.81 -38.45 12.06
N GLY A 149 7.65 -39.24 13.13
CA GLY A 149 8.80 -39.87 13.81
C GLY A 149 9.54 -38.95 14.79
N THR A 150 10.84 -38.75 14.56
CA THR A 150 11.77 -38.05 15.47
C THR A 150 11.35 -36.60 15.71
N GLY A 151 11.37 -36.17 16.98
CA GLY A 151 11.09 -34.79 17.37
C GLY A 151 12.35 -34.00 17.67
N PHE A 152 12.26 -32.68 17.50
CA PHE A 152 13.36 -31.73 17.71
C PHE A 152 12.94 -30.61 18.65
N SER A 153 13.89 -30.00 19.35
CA SER A 153 13.60 -28.94 20.32
C SER A 153 13.10 -27.65 19.68
N ASN A 154 13.48 -27.39 18.43
CA ASN A 154 13.09 -26.21 17.67
C ASN A 154 12.97 -26.50 16.17
N ILE A 155 12.25 -25.62 15.46
CA ILE A 155 12.00 -25.74 14.02
C ILE A 155 13.29 -25.67 13.18
N PRO A 156 14.26 -24.77 13.45
CA PRO A 156 15.54 -24.77 12.75
C PRO A 156 16.24 -26.14 12.75
N GLN A 157 16.32 -26.82 13.90
CA GLN A 157 16.89 -28.17 14.01
C GLN A 157 16.10 -29.22 13.21
N LEU A 158 14.76 -29.17 13.28
CA LEU A 158 13.90 -30.06 12.50
C LEU A 158 14.18 -29.91 10.99
N ILE A 159 14.18 -28.68 10.50
CA ILE A 159 14.39 -28.40 9.07
C ILE A 159 15.81 -28.75 8.64
N GLU A 160 16.83 -28.40 9.45
CA GLU A 160 18.22 -28.74 9.18
C GLU A 160 18.43 -30.25 9.10
N HIS A 161 17.81 -31.02 10.00
CA HIS A 161 17.88 -32.49 9.96
C HIS A 161 17.33 -33.06 8.65
N HIS A 162 16.10 -32.71 8.27
CA HIS A 162 15.49 -33.19 7.02
C HIS A 162 16.24 -32.71 5.77
N TYR A 163 16.78 -31.50 5.82
CA TYR A 163 17.53 -30.91 4.71
C TYR A 163 18.90 -31.54 4.50
N THR A 164 19.64 -31.83 5.58
CA THR A 164 21.01 -32.36 5.50
C THR A 164 21.03 -33.88 5.28
N THR A 165 20.18 -34.62 6.01
CA THR A 165 20.12 -36.10 5.92
C THR A 165 19.32 -36.59 4.71
N LYS A 166 18.57 -35.69 4.06
CA LYS A 166 17.59 -36.02 3.01
C LYS A 166 16.50 -36.98 3.47
N GLN A 167 16.24 -37.05 4.78
CA GLN A 167 15.11 -37.78 5.32
C GLN A 167 13.79 -37.22 4.78
N VAL A 168 12.94 -38.12 4.28
CA VAL A 168 11.62 -37.73 3.76
C VAL A 168 10.76 -37.10 4.85
N ILE A 169 9.96 -36.09 4.48
CA ILE A 169 9.07 -35.37 5.41
C ILE A 169 8.01 -36.29 6.00
N THR A 170 7.39 -37.12 5.17
CA THR A 170 6.54 -38.24 5.61
C THR A 170 6.76 -39.42 4.68
N LYS A 171 6.62 -40.65 5.20
CA LYS A 171 6.79 -41.88 4.41
C LYS A 171 5.82 -41.92 3.22
N LYS A 172 4.57 -41.49 3.45
CA LYS A 172 3.53 -41.46 2.42
C LYS A 172 3.83 -40.45 1.32
N SER A 173 4.42 -39.30 1.66
CA SER A 173 4.63 -38.23 0.69
C SER A 173 5.90 -38.42 -0.13
N GLY A 174 6.93 -39.07 0.42
CA GLY A 174 8.25 -39.23 -0.20
C GLY A 174 9.01 -37.91 -0.42
N VAL A 175 8.53 -36.80 0.14
CA VAL A 175 9.08 -35.46 -0.15
C VAL A 175 10.42 -35.27 0.54
N VAL A 176 11.41 -34.77 -0.20
CA VAL A 176 12.76 -34.42 0.28
C VAL A 176 13.00 -32.92 0.07
N LEU A 177 13.69 -32.28 1.02
CA LEU A 177 14.05 -30.87 0.94
C LEU A 177 15.34 -30.67 0.13
N LEU A 178 15.27 -29.86 -0.93
CA LEU A 178 16.40 -29.66 -1.85
C LEU A 178 16.88 -28.21 -1.92
N ASN A 179 15.97 -27.24 -2.07
CA ASN A 179 16.33 -25.84 -2.29
C ASN A 179 15.59 -24.94 -1.30
N PRO A 180 16.26 -24.41 -0.25
CA PRO A 180 15.63 -23.42 0.62
C PRO A 180 15.39 -22.14 -0.18
N ILE A 181 14.17 -21.60 -0.14
CA ILE A 181 13.85 -20.33 -0.77
C ILE A 181 14.21 -19.19 0.19
N PRO A 182 15.25 -18.39 -0.08
CA PRO A 182 15.63 -17.29 0.79
C PRO A 182 14.60 -16.16 0.73
N LYS A 183 14.33 -15.53 1.87
CA LYS A 183 13.57 -14.27 1.94
C LYS A 183 14.31 -13.15 1.20
N ASP A 184 13.57 -12.28 0.55
CA ASP A 184 14.12 -11.16 -0.20
C ASP A 184 14.60 -10.05 0.77
N LYS A 185 15.86 -10.14 1.19
CA LYS A 185 16.48 -9.22 2.16
C LYS A 185 16.47 -7.74 1.74
N LYS A 186 16.22 -7.44 0.45
CA LYS A 186 16.08 -6.06 -0.02
C LYS A 186 14.78 -5.43 0.46
N TRP A 187 13.73 -6.23 0.62
CA TRP A 187 12.37 -5.73 0.91
C TRP A 187 11.80 -6.24 2.22
N VAL A 188 12.25 -7.40 2.71
CA VAL A 188 11.80 -7.98 3.97
C VAL A 188 12.63 -7.39 5.11
N LEU A 189 11.99 -6.57 5.93
CA LEU A 189 12.56 -5.97 7.14
C LEU A 189 12.11 -6.76 8.39
N ASN A 190 12.90 -6.69 9.45
CA ASN A 190 12.50 -7.29 10.73
C ASN A 190 11.57 -6.35 11.50
N HIS A 191 10.61 -6.92 12.24
CA HIS A 191 9.72 -6.13 13.09
C HIS A 191 10.51 -5.34 14.15
N GLU A 192 11.62 -5.90 14.61
CA GLU A 192 12.49 -5.29 15.62
C GLU A 192 13.23 -4.05 15.11
N ASP A 193 13.33 -3.88 13.79
CA ASP A 193 13.94 -2.70 13.15
C ASP A 193 12.94 -1.53 13.01
N VAL A 194 11.68 -1.70 13.43
CA VAL A 194 10.61 -0.71 13.30
C VAL A 194 10.01 -0.37 14.67
N THR A 195 10.11 0.89 15.08
CA THR A 195 9.39 1.41 16.25
C THR A 195 8.12 2.11 15.80
N LEU A 196 6.94 1.65 16.26
CA LEU A 196 5.67 2.32 16.03
C LEU A 196 5.51 3.54 16.94
N GLY A 197 4.94 4.61 16.39
CA GLY A 197 4.60 5.84 17.09
C GLY A 197 3.10 6.12 17.04
N GLU A 198 2.74 7.38 16.80
CA GLU A 198 1.35 7.84 16.78
C GLU A 198 0.52 7.24 15.62
N LEU A 199 -0.77 7.08 15.86
CA LEU A 199 -1.73 6.66 14.83
C LEU A 199 -1.97 7.81 13.84
N LEU A 200 -1.76 7.56 12.55
CA LEU A 200 -2.01 8.50 11.46
C LEU A 200 -3.40 8.32 10.84
N GLY A 201 -3.91 7.08 10.80
CA GLY A 201 -5.21 6.80 10.20
C GLY A 201 -5.65 5.35 10.35
N LYS A 202 -6.89 5.07 9.94
CA LYS A 202 -7.47 3.71 9.91
C LYS A 202 -7.98 3.41 8.51
N GLY A 203 -7.72 2.21 8.01
CA GLY A 203 -8.14 1.74 6.70
C GLY A 203 -8.82 0.37 6.77
N ASN A 204 -9.12 -0.18 5.59
CA ASN A 204 -9.87 -1.44 5.45
C ASN A 204 -9.17 -2.66 6.05
N PHE A 205 -7.84 -2.65 6.10
CA PHE A 205 -7.02 -3.77 6.57
C PHE A 205 -6.50 -3.61 8.00
N GLY A 206 -6.57 -2.40 8.55
CA GLY A 206 -5.95 -2.10 9.82
C GLY A 206 -5.64 -0.63 9.97
N GLU A 207 -4.52 -0.34 10.60
CA GLU A 207 -4.18 0.99 11.07
C GLU A 207 -2.88 1.46 10.41
N VAL A 208 -2.75 2.77 10.23
CA VAL A 208 -1.55 3.40 9.71
C VAL A 208 -0.93 4.18 10.84
N TYR A 209 0.30 3.84 11.20
CA TYR A 209 1.07 4.53 12.23
C TYR A 209 2.22 5.30 11.60
N LYS A 210 2.65 6.35 12.29
CA LYS A 210 4.00 6.87 12.13
C LYS A 210 4.96 5.85 12.72
N GLY A 211 6.12 5.68 12.13
CA GLY A 211 7.17 4.82 12.64
C GLY A 211 8.55 5.42 12.45
N ILE A 212 9.52 4.81 13.12
CA ILE A 212 10.94 5.13 12.99
C ILE A 212 11.69 3.81 12.76
N LEU A 213 12.46 3.75 11.67
CA LEU A 213 13.37 2.65 11.41
C LEU A 213 14.61 2.74 12.31
N LYS A 214 15.34 1.63 12.46
CA LYS A 214 16.57 1.56 13.26
C LYS A 214 17.62 2.61 12.87
N ASP A 215 17.71 2.95 11.59
CA ASP A 215 18.59 3.99 11.04
C ASP A 215 18.07 5.42 11.23
N LYS A 216 17.00 5.59 12.02
CA LYS A 216 16.30 6.86 12.33
C LYS A 216 15.46 7.44 11.18
N THR A 217 15.27 6.70 10.09
CA THR A 217 14.35 7.13 9.03
C THR A 217 12.90 7.11 9.51
N ALA A 218 12.19 8.23 9.34
CA ALA A 218 10.76 8.31 9.65
C ALA A 218 9.93 7.66 8.53
N VAL A 219 8.95 6.86 8.90
CA VAL A 219 8.16 6.02 7.97
C VAL A 219 6.67 6.03 8.30
N ALA A 220 5.85 5.64 7.33
CA ALA A 220 4.47 5.27 7.55
C ALA A 220 4.37 3.73 7.59
N VAL A 221 3.69 3.19 8.60
CA VAL A 221 3.56 1.76 8.85
C VAL A 221 2.09 1.37 8.77
N LYS A 222 1.69 0.74 7.66
CA LYS A 222 0.35 0.16 7.50
C LYS A 222 0.37 -1.24 8.12
N THR A 223 -0.53 -1.52 9.04
CA THR A 223 -0.63 -2.81 9.73
C THR A 223 -1.79 -3.62 9.16
N CYS A 224 -1.59 -4.94 9.05
CA CYS A 224 -2.66 -5.87 8.76
C CYS A 224 -3.14 -6.50 10.06
N LYS A 225 -4.42 -6.33 10.38
CA LYS A 225 -5.04 -6.99 11.53
C LYS A 225 -4.93 -8.52 11.40
N GLU A 226 -4.71 -9.17 12.53
CA GLU A 226 -4.42 -10.60 12.59
C GLU A 226 -5.65 -11.47 12.31
N ASP A 227 -6.82 -11.02 12.74
CA ASP A 227 -8.12 -11.69 12.61
C ASP A 227 -8.75 -11.57 11.22
N LEU A 228 -8.10 -10.88 10.28
CA LEU A 228 -8.63 -10.73 8.93
C LEU A 228 -8.64 -12.04 8.15
N PRO A 229 -9.71 -12.29 7.36
CA PRO A 229 -9.74 -13.37 6.39
C PRO A 229 -8.52 -13.36 5.47
N GLN A 230 -8.04 -14.55 5.10
CA GLN A 230 -6.87 -14.72 4.24
C GLN A 230 -6.96 -13.92 2.92
N GLU A 231 -8.15 -13.83 2.31
CA GLU A 231 -8.40 -13.05 1.10
C GLU A 231 -8.07 -11.56 1.26
N LEU A 232 -8.32 -10.98 2.45
CA LEU A 232 -7.99 -9.60 2.75
C LEU A 232 -6.49 -9.44 3.03
N LYS A 233 -5.83 -10.42 3.66
CA LYS A 233 -4.37 -10.41 3.84
C LYS A 233 -3.61 -10.50 2.53
N ILE A 234 -4.12 -11.29 1.57
CA ILE A 234 -3.58 -11.32 0.20
C ILE A 234 -3.71 -9.95 -0.46
N LYS A 235 -4.90 -9.32 -0.39
CA LYS A 235 -5.10 -7.96 -0.91
C LYS A 235 -4.20 -6.93 -0.24
N PHE A 236 -3.93 -7.08 1.06
CA PHE A 236 -2.99 -6.23 1.78
C PHE A 236 -1.58 -6.35 1.21
N LEU A 237 -1.03 -7.56 1.08
CA LEU A 237 0.31 -7.77 0.52
C LEU A 237 0.41 -7.43 -0.98
N GLN A 238 -0.71 -7.52 -1.71
CA GLN A 238 -0.77 -7.10 -3.11
C GLN A 238 -0.38 -5.63 -3.29
N GLU A 239 -0.71 -4.76 -2.32
CA GLU A 239 -0.32 -3.35 -2.33
C GLU A 239 1.21 -3.19 -2.36
N ALA A 240 1.92 -3.92 -1.50
CA ALA A 240 3.38 -3.93 -1.48
C ALA A 240 3.96 -4.54 -2.77
N LYS A 241 3.35 -5.61 -3.31
CA LYS A 241 3.78 -6.23 -4.56
C LYS A 241 3.68 -5.27 -5.76
N ILE A 242 2.65 -4.43 -5.79
CA ILE A 242 2.49 -3.38 -6.80
C ILE A 242 3.51 -2.26 -6.58
N LEU A 243 3.58 -1.69 -5.38
CA LEU A 243 4.47 -0.55 -5.08
C LEU A 243 5.96 -0.88 -5.23
N LYS A 244 6.37 -2.13 -5.00
CA LYS A 244 7.74 -2.62 -5.18
C LYS A 244 8.30 -2.37 -6.59
N GLN A 245 7.43 -2.21 -7.59
CA GLN A 245 7.80 -2.01 -8.99
C GLN A 245 7.97 -0.54 -9.37
N TYR A 246 7.59 0.40 -8.49
CA TYR A 246 7.45 1.81 -8.85
C TYR A 246 8.46 2.69 -8.12
N ASP A 247 9.06 3.61 -8.88
CA ASP A 247 9.92 4.66 -8.37
C ASP A 247 9.64 5.94 -9.16
N HIS A 248 8.79 6.81 -8.60
CA HIS A 248 8.35 8.04 -9.25
C HIS A 248 8.07 9.11 -8.18
N PRO A 249 8.44 10.39 -8.38
CA PRO A 249 8.28 11.44 -7.37
C PRO A 249 6.85 11.65 -6.89
N ASN A 250 5.86 11.39 -7.75
CA ASN A 250 4.43 11.55 -7.46
C ASN A 250 3.71 10.23 -7.09
N ILE A 251 4.46 9.19 -6.68
CA ILE A 251 3.92 7.94 -6.15
C ILE A 251 4.57 7.71 -4.79
N VAL A 252 3.79 7.25 -3.80
CA VAL A 252 4.33 6.89 -2.49
C VAL A 252 5.32 5.73 -2.63
N LYS A 253 6.50 5.87 -2.03
CA LYS A 253 7.58 4.89 -2.10
C LYS A 253 7.40 3.80 -1.05
N LEU A 254 7.43 2.54 -1.50
CA LEU A 254 7.61 1.39 -0.61
C LEU A 254 9.05 1.36 -0.12
N ILE A 255 9.23 1.15 1.18
CA ILE A 255 10.52 0.92 1.80
C ILE A 255 10.72 -0.58 2.06
N GLY A 256 9.68 -1.27 2.56
CA GLY A 256 9.76 -2.70 2.81
C GLY A 256 8.49 -3.28 3.42
N VAL A 257 8.55 -4.55 3.78
CA VAL A 257 7.48 -5.29 4.45
C VAL A 257 8.05 -6.06 5.63
N CYS A 258 7.30 -6.16 6.73
CA CYS A 258 7.65 -7.02 7.86
C CYS A 258 6.65 -8.17 7.91
N THR A 259 7.09 -9.37 7.55
CA THR A 259 6.24 -10.57 7.53
C THR A 259 6.63 -11.59 8.59
N GLN A 260 7.75 -11.41 9.30
CA GLN A 260 8.32 -12.36 10.26
C GLN A 260 7.33 -12.88 11.31
N ARG A 261 6.41 -12.01 11.75
CA ARG A 261 5.32 -12.31 12.68
C ARG A 261 4.08 -11.46 12.38
N GLN A 262 2.96 -11.79 13.01
CA GLN A 262 1.80 -10.91 13.06
C GLN A 262 2.01 -9.75 14.06
N PRO A 263 1.36 -8.59 13.84
CA PRO A 263 0.70 -8.17 12.60
C PRO A 263 1.72 -7.89 11.47
N ILE A 264 1.35 -8.18 10.22
CA ILE A 264 2.19 -7.87 9.05
C ILE A 264 2.25 -6.36 8.84
N TYR A 265 3.43 -5.83 8.50
CA TYR A 265 3.63 -4.40 8.17
C TYR A 265 3.97 -4.18 6.70
N ILE A 266 3.42 -3.10 6.15
CA ILE A 266 3.91 -2.44 4.93
C ILE A 266 4.51 -1.10 5.36
N ILE A 267 5.80 -0.92 5.07
CA ILE A 267 6.58 0.26 5.42
C ILE A 267 6.74 1.13 4.19
N MET A 268 6.26 2.37 4.27
CA MET A 268 6.30 3.36 3.20
C MET A 268 7.00 4.63 3.66
N GLU A 269 7.42 5.47 2.71
CA GLU A 269 7.86 6.82 3.03
C GLU A 269 6.78 7.57 3.83
N LEU A 270 7.19 8.32 4.85
CA LEU A 270 6.28 9.20 5.57
C LEU A 270 6.07 10.48 4.77
N VAL A 271 4.83 10.75 4.36
CA VAL A 271 4.46 11.98 3.66
C VAL A 271 3.82 12.98 4.65
N PRO A 272 4.54 14.05 5.05
CA PRO A 272 4.22 14.79 6.28
C PRO A 272 2.94 15.65 6.23
N GLY A 273 2.48 16.06 5.05
CA GLY A 273 1.27 16.89 4.90
C GLY A 273 -0.04 16.11 4.98
N GLY A 274 0.01 14.78 5.14
CA GLY A 274 -1.18 13.93 5.26
C GLY A 274 -1.96 13.80 3.96
N ASP A 275 -3.23 13.37 4.07
CA ASP A 275 -4.10 13.18 2.92
C ASP A 275 -4.51 14.51 2.26
N PHE A 276 -4.59 14.51 0.94
CA PHE A 276 -4.81 15.70 0.14
C PHE A 276 -6.21 16.28 0.33
N LEU A 277 -7.23 15.46 0.61
CA LEU A 277 -8.58 15.93 0.90
C LEU A 277 -8.62 16.79 2.17
N SER A 278 -8.03 16.30 3.26
CA SER A 278 -7.90 17.04 4.51
C SER A 278 -7.03 18.29 4.32
N PHE A 279 -5.95 18.18 3.55
CA PHE A 279 -5.09 19.32 3.21
C PHE A 279 -5.85 20.44 2.50
N LEU A 280 -6.62 20.11 1.45
CA LEU A 280 -7.43 21.08 0.69
C LEU A 280 -8.40 21.83 1.60
N ARG A 281 -9.11 21.10 2.47
CA ARG A 281 -10.09 21.69 3.39
C ARG A 281 -9.44 22.58 4.44
N LYS A 282 -8.30 22.16 5.00
CA LYS A 282 -7.55 22.91 6.00
C LYS A 282 -6.92 24.18 5.44
N LYS A 283 -6.50 24.15 4.17
CA LYS A 283 -5.76 25.24 3.51
C LYS A 283 -6.56 26.04 2.49
N LYS A 284 -7.89 25.84 2.44
CA LYS A 284 -8.79 26.42 1.43
C LYS A 284 -8.59 27.93 1.21
N ASP A 285 -8.35 28.69 2.28
CA ASP A 285 -8.23 30.16 2.24
C ASP A 285 -6.81 30.63 1.83
N GLU A 286 -5.82 29.73 1.87
CA GLU A 286 -4.42 30.01 1.49
C GLU A 286 -4.11 29.57 0.05
N LEU A 287 -4.91 28.67 -0.51
CA LEU A 287 -4.62 28.00 -1.77
C LEU A 287 -4.96 28.87 -2.99
N LYS A 288 -3.94 29.12 -3.81
CA LYS A 288 -4.08 29.89 -5.06
C LYS A 288 -4.28 28.97 -6.27
N PRO A 289 -4.94 29.43 -7.35
CA PRO A 289 -5.14 28.63 -8.56
C PRO A 289 -3.86 27.99 -9.11
N LYS A 290 -2.74 28.72 -9.08
CA LYS A 290 -1.43 28.20 -9.49
C LYS A 290 -0.98 26.95 -8.71
N GLN A 291 -1.28 26.89 -7.41
CA GLN A 291 -0.96 25.73 -6.57
C GLN A 291 -1.89 24.55 -6.87
N LEU A 292 -3.19 24.82 -7.08
CA LEU A 292 -4.15 23.78 -7.47
C LEU A 292 -3.78 23.11 -8.80
N VAL A 293 -3.35 23.91 -9.79
CA VAL A 293 -2.84 23.39 -11.07
C VAL A 293 -1.53 22.61 -10.88
N LYS A 294 -0.66 23.01 -9.93
CA LYS A 294 0.53 22.21 -9.59
C LYS A 294 0.14 20.84 -9.05
N PHE A 295 -0.81 20.75 -8.12
CA PHE A 295 -1.29 19.46 -7.59
C PHE A 295 -1.90 18.58 -8.68
N ALA A 296 -2.70 19.16 -9.59
CA ALA A 296 -3.22 18.46 -10.75
C ALA A 296 -2.11 17.89 -11.65
N LEU A 297 -1.03 18.66 -11.85
CA LEU A 297 0.14 18.21 -12.61
C LEU A 297 0.94 17.10 -11.93
N ASP A 298 1.10 17.18 -10.62
CA ASP A 298 1.74 16.13 -9.84
C ASP A 298 0.93 14.82 -9.93
N ALA A 299 -0.39 14.90 -9.77
CA ALA A 299 -1.30 13.75 -9.89
C ALA A 299 -1.28 13.13 -11.30
N VAL A 300 -1.41 13.93 -12.36
CA VAL A 300 -1.40 13.41 -13.73
C VAL A 300 -0.05 12.82 -14.12
N SER A 301 1.06 13.37 -13.58
CA SER A 301 2.40 12.83 -13.78
C SER A 301 2.53 11.43 -13.18
N GLY A 302 2.05 11.24 -11.94
CA GLY A 302 1.99 9.92 -11.31
C GLY A 302 1.11 8.94 -12.08
N MET A 303 -0.08 9.37 -12.51
CA MET A 303 -0.99 8.50 -13.27
C MET A 303 -0.48 8.15 -14.67
N SER A 304 0.21 9.07 -15.35
CA SER A 304 0.87 8.77 -16.63
C SER A 304 1.97 7.74 -16.48
N TYR A 305 2.75 7.80 -15.39
CA TYR A 305 3.72 6.77 -15.07
C TYR A 305 3.04 5.41 -14.82
N LEU A 306 1.96 5.36 -14.04
CA LEU A 306 1.20 4.12 -13.80
C LEU A 306 0.61 3.54 -15.09
N GLU A 307 0.05 4.37 -15.96
CA GLU A 307 -0.45 3.99 -17.28
C GLU A 307 0.66 3.34 -18.12
N SER A 308 1.87 3.93 -18.13
CA SER A 308 3.03 3.35 -18.84
C SER A 308 3.51 1.99 -18.29
N LYS A 309 3.07 1.63 -17.07
CA LYS A 309 3.36 0.35 -16.41
C LYS A 309 2.18 -0.62 -16.45
N ASN A 310 1.15 -0.30 -17.25
CA ASN A 310 -0.10 -1.07 -17.34
C ASN A 310 -0.77 -1.26 -15.95
N CYS A 311 -0.65 -0.26 -15.08
CA CYS A 311 -1.25 -0.27 -13.75
C CYS A 311 -2.54 0.53 -13.73
N ILE A 312 -3.63 -0.12 -13.30
CA ILE A 312 -4.93 0.50 -13.07
C ILE A 312 -5.06 0.73 -11.56
N HIS A 313 -5.20 1.99 -11.14
CA HIS A 313 -5.27 2.40 -9.74
C HIS A 313 -6.60 1.98 -9.10
N ARG A 314 -7.73 2.24 -9.77
CA ARG A 314 -9.11 1.85 -9.41
C ARG A 314 -9.74 2.57 -8.22
N ASP A 315 -8.96 3.32 -7.45
CA ASP A 315 -9.48 4.19 -6.39
C ASP A 315 -8.77 5.56 -6.34
N LEU A 316 -8.60 6.20 -7.50
CA LEU A 316 -7.98 7.54 -7.55
C LEU A 316 -8.97 8.59 -7.01
N ALA A 317 -8.58 9.26 -5.92
CA ALA A 317 -9.38 10.29 -5.26
C ALA A 317 -8.48 11.19 -4.39
N ALA A 318 -8.96 12.36 -3.97
CA ALA A 318 -8.18 13.26 -3.13
C ALA A 318 -7.79 12.61 -1.78
N ARG A 319 -8.66 11.76 -1.21
CA ARG A 319 -8.36 11.01 0.04
C ARG A 319 -7.23 9.99 -0.10
N ASN A 320 -6.92 9.55 -1.32
CA ASN A 320 -5.88 8.57 -1.63
C ASN A 320 -4.64 9.25 -2.26
N CYS A 321 -4.57 10.59 -2.20
CA CYS A 321 -3.35 11.34 -2.49
C CYS A 321 -2.80 11.91 -1.19
N LEU A 322 -1.48 12.08 -1.11
CA LEU A 322 -0.77 12.65 0.03
C LEU A 322 -0.01 13.90 -0.41
N VAL A 323 0.19 14.85 0.52
CA VAL A 323 0.95 16.08 0.25
C VAL A 323 2.27 16.06 1.00
N GLY A 324 3.38 16.02 0.26
CA GLY A 324 4.72 16.05 0.82
C GLY A 324 5.25 17.46 1.04
N GLU A 325 6.55 17.53 1.35
CA GLU A 325 7.28 18.78 1.41
C GLU A 325 7.20 19.56 0.10
N ASN A 326 7.29 20.89 0.16
CA ASN A 326 7.20 21.78 -0.99
C ASN A 326 5.89 21.62 -1.82
N ASN A 327 4.83 21.14 -1.17
CA ASN A 327 3.52 20.87 -1.78
C ASN A 327 3.65 19.97 -3.01
N VAL A 328 4.41 18.88 -2.90
CA VAL A 328 4.47 17.81 -3.91
C VAL A 328 3.38 16.81 -3.61
N LEU A 329 2.48 16.56 -4.56
CA LEU A 329 1.44 15.54 -4.40
C LEU A 329 1.97 14.16 -4.82
N LYS A 330 1.65 13.16 -4.00
CA LYS A 330 1.97 11.74 -4.22
C LYS A 330 0.70 10.90 -4.19
N ILE A 331 0.56 9.97 -5.13
CA ILE A 331 -0.54 9.00 -5.16
C ILE A 331 -0.23 7.87 -4.18
N SER A 332 -1.25 7.38 -3.47
CA SER A 332 -1.17 6.36 -2.44
C SER A 332 -2.36 5.40 -2.47
N ASP A 333 -2.35 4.40 -1.58
CA ASP A 333 -3.39 3.37 -1.40
C ASP A 333 -3.65 2.50 -2.64
N PHE A 334 -2.69 1.62 -2.91
CA PHE A 334 -2.71 0.70 -4.05
C PHE A 334 -3.43 -0.63 -3.76
N GLY A 335 -4.17 -0.74 -2.65
CA GLY A 335 -4.83 -1.99 -2.23
C GLY A 335 -5.89 -2.50 -3.23
N MET A 336 -6.43 -1.61 -4.05
CA MET A 336 -7.38 -1.95 -5.11
C MET A 336 -6.72 -2.12 -6.48
N SER A 337 -5.48 -1.68 -6.64
CA SER A 337 -4.80 -1.57 -7.93
C SER A 337 -4.45 -2.93 -8.53
N ARG A 338 -4.39 -2.99 -9.85
CA ARG A 338 -4.05 -4.20 -10.62
C ARG A 338 -3.12 -3.84 -11.77
N GLN A 339 -2.23 -4.76 -12.09
CA GLN A 339 -1.38 -4.69 -13.27
C GLN A 339 -1.92 -5.68 -14.29
N GLU A 340 -2.28 -5.20 -15.48
CA GLU A 340 -2.98 -6.00 -16.50
C GLU A 340 -2.37 -5.74 -17.88
N ASP A 341 -1.74 -6.75 -18.46
CA ASP A 341 -1.07 -6.63 -19.76
C ASP A 341 -2.04 -6.34 -20.93
N GLY A 342 -3.33 -6.67 -20.76
CA GLY A 342 -4.40 -6.35 -21.71
C GLY A 342 -5.11 -5.02 -21.45
N GLY A 343 -4.74 -4.28 -20.39
CA GLY A 343 -5.30 -2.98 -20.04
C GLY A 343 -6.76 -2.96 -19.53
N VAL A 344 -7.45 -4.11 -19.49
CA VAL A 344 -8.83 -4.22 -19.01
C VAL A 344 -8.97 -5.34 -17.97
N TYR A 345 -9.47 -4.99 -16.79
CA TYR A 345 -9.79 -5.92 -15.70
C TYR A 345 -11.31 -6.08 -15.55
N SER A 346 -11.80 -7.32 -15.46
CA SER A 346 -13.21 -7.62 -15.17
C SER A 346 -13.37 -8.17 -13.75
N SER A 347 -14.06 -7.43 -12.89
CA SER A 347 -14.28 -7.82 -11.49
C SER A 347 -15.66 -8.44 -11.27
N SER A 348 -15.72 -9.71 -10.85
CA SER A 348 -16.94 -10.32 -10.31
C SER A 348 -17.02 -10.14 -8.79
N GLY A 349 -17.57 -9.03 -8.29
CA GLY A 349 -18.05 -8.94 -6.90
C GLY A 349 -17.24 -8.12 -5.89
N LEU A 350 -17.04 -6.83 -6.12
CA LEU A 350 -16.58 -5.92 -5.06
C LEU A 350 -17.77 -5.37 -4.25
N LYS A 351 -17.75 -5.56 -2.93
CA LYS A 351 -18.77 -5.03 -1.99
C LYS A 351 -18.59 -3.56 -1.61
N GLN A 352 -17.47 -2.91 -1.95
CA GLN A 352 -17.23 -1.49 -1.68
C GLN A 352 -16.58 -0.84 -2.90
N ILE A 353 -17.37 -0.13 -3.69
CA ILE A 353 -16.93 0.63 -4.86
C ILE A 353 -17.14 2.11 -4.54
N PRO A 354 -16.16 3.00 -4.78
CA PRO A 354 -16.30 4.44 -4.54
C PRO A 354 -17.18 5.07 -5.64
N ILE A 355 -18.50 4.91 -5.52
CA ILE A 355 -19.47 5.14 -6.61
C ILE A 355 -19.28 6.49 -7.31
N LYS A 356 -19.08 7.58 -6.56
CA LYS A 356 -18.93 8.93 -7.12
C LYS A 356 -17.63 9.18 -7.90
N TRP A 357 -16.62 8.32 -7.73
CA TRP A 357 -15.34 8.40 -8.45
C TRP A 357 -15.24 7.38 -9.58
N THR A 358 -16.14 6.41 -9.63
CA THR A 358 -16.03 5.25 -10.52
C THR A 358 -16.71 5.54 -11.85
N ALA A 359 -16.05 5.19 -12.95
CA ALA A 359 -16.58 5.36 -14.29
C ALA A 359 -17.83 4.47 -14.56
N PRO A 360 -18.75 4.87 -15.45
CA PRO A 360 -19.97 4.11 -15.74
C PRO A 360 -19.73 2.65 -16.14
N GLU A 361 -18.75 2.39 -17.01
CA GLU A 361 -18.41 1.05 -17.46
C GLU A 361 -17.87 0.14 -16.35
N ALA A 362 -17.14 0.72 -15.40
CA ALA A 362 -16.65 0.02 -14.21
C ALA A 362 -17.79 -0.25 -13.21
N LEU A 363 -18.75 0.68 -13.07
CA LEU A 363 -19.92 0.53 -12.20
C LEU A 363 -20.97 -0.46 -12.73
N ASN A 364 -21.18 -0.48 -14.04
CA ASN A 364 -22.22 -1.28 -14.68
C ASN A 364 -21.73 -2.68 -15.02
N TYR A 365 -20.48 -2.81 -15.46
CA TYR A 365 -19.96 -4.05 -16.03
C TYR A 365 -18.73 -4.57 -15.30
N GLY A 366 -18.25 -3.87 -14.26
CA GLY A 366 -17.04 -4.25 -13.54
C GLY A 366 -15.77 -4.16 -14.40
N ARG A 367 -15.81 -3.41 -15.51
CA ARG A 367 -14.70 -3.24 -16.46
C ARG A 367 -13.84 -2.04 -16.05
N TYR A 368 -12.66 -2.31 -15.50
CA TYR A 368 -11.69 -1.29 -15.13
C TYR A 368 -10.58 -1.23 -16.16
N SER A 369 -10.13 -0.02 -16.49
CA SER A 369 -9.01 0.25 -17.42
C SER A 369 -8.34 1.58 -17.10
N SER A 370 -7.26 1.95 -17.80
CA SER A 370 -6.65 3.28 -17.67
C SER A 370 -7.66 4.41 -17.94
N GLU A 371 -8.59 4.22 -18.87
CA GLU A 371 -9.66 5.18 -19.17
C GLU A 371 -10.66 5.33 -18.02
N SER A 372 -10.87 4.27 -17.23
CA SER A 372 -11.68 4.37 -16.01
C SER A 372 -10.98 5.19 -14.91
N ASP A 373 -9.65 5.14 -14.85
CA ASP A 373 -8.87 6.01 -13.96
C ASP A 373 -8.84 7.46 -14.47
N VAL A 374 -8.89 7.69 -15.80
CA VAL A 374 -9.02 9.04 -16.37
C VAL A 374 -10.33 9.70 -15.91
N TRP A 375 -11.42 8.94 -15.85
CA TRP A 375 -12.67 9.43 -15.26
C TRP A 375 -12.48 9.85 -13.80
N SER A 376 -11.87 8.98 -12.99
CA SER A 376 -11.57 9.27 -11.58
C SER A 376 -10.64 10.49 -11.43
N PHE A 377 -9.69 10.69 -12.36
CA PHE A 377 -8.85 11.88 -12.40
C PHE A 377 -9.67 13.16 -12.67
N GLY A 378 -10.67 13.11 -13.54
CA GLY A 378 -11.62 14.22 -13.71
C GLY A 378 -12.34 14.58 -12.41
N ILE A 379 -12.75 13.57 -11.62
CA ILE A 379 -13.34 13.78 -10.29
C ILE A 379 -12.32 14.37 -9.31
N LEU A 380 -11.08 13.89 -9.30
CA LEU A 380 -9.98 14.43 -8.49
C LEU A 380 -9.68 15.90 -8.83
N LEU A 381 -9.72 16.28 -10.10
CA LEU A 381 -9.63 17.68 -10.51
C LEU A 381 -10.79 18.47 -9.90
N TRP A 382 -12.01 17.96 -9.99
CA TRP A 382 -13.17 18.64 -9.39
C TRP A 382 -13.02 18.81 -7.87
N GLU A 383 -12.57 17.78 -7.15
CA GLU A 383 -12.24 17.87 -5.72
C GLU A 383 -11.17 18.95 -5.46
N THR A 384 -10.13 18.99 -6.29
CA THR A 384 -9.02 19.96 -6.17
C THR A 384 -9.51 21.40 -6.30
N PHE A 385 -10.29 21.70 -7.35
CA PHE A 385 -10.76 23.06 -7.64
C PHE A 385 -12.00 23.47 -6.83
N SER A 386 -12.69 22.51 -6.22
CA SER A 386 -13.73 22.78 -5.21
C SER A 386 -13.19 22.83 -3.77
N LEU A 387 -11.87 22.68 -3.59
CA LEU A 387 -11.21 22.70 -2.27
C LEU A 387 -11.73 21.60 -1.33
N GLY A 388 -11.96 20.41 -1.88
CA GLY A 388 -12.31 19.20 -1.13
C GLY A 388 -13.80 19.04 -0.81
N VAL A 389 -14.69 19.67 -1.60
CA VAL A 389 -16.13 19.40 -1.52
C VAL A 389 -16.41 17.96 -1.99
N CYS A 390 -17.40 17.31 -1.38
CA CYS A 390 -17.82 15.98 -1.80
C CYS A 390 -18.41 16.03 -3.23
N PRO A 391 -17.94 15.19 -4.17
CA PRO A 391 -18.50 15.15 -5.52
C PRO A 391 -20.00 14.91 -5.53
N TYR A 392 -20.69 15.43 -6.56
CA TYR A 392 -22.15 15.39 -6.70
C TYR A 392 -22.85 15.90 -5.43
N PRO A 393 -22.66 17.19 -5.08
CA PRO A 393 -23.19 17.76 -3.85
C PRO A 393 -24.72 17.63 -3.81
N GLY A 394 -25.26 17.26 -2.64
CA GLY A 394 -26.70 17.04 -2.45
C GLY A 394 -27.23 15.71 -2.99
N MET A 395 -26.42 14.89 -3.67
CA MET A 395 -26.83 13.59 -4.19
C MET A 395 -26.29 12.43 -3.35
N THR A 396 -27.14 11.42 -3.14
CA THR A 396 -26.71 10.09 -2.66
C THR A 396 -25.90 9.37 -3.75
N ASN A 397 -25.23 8.28 -3.40
CA ASN A 397 -24.50 7.47 -4.37
C ASN A 397 -25.40 6.93 -5.49
N GLN A 398 -26.63 6.51 -5.14
CA GLN A 398 -27.60 6.03 -6.12
C GLN A 398 -28.04 7.15 -7.07
N GLN A 399 -28.39 8.32 -6.53
CA GLN A 399 -28.81 9.47 -7.33
C GLN A 399 -27.68 9.94 -8.26
N ALA A 400 -26.44 10.02 -7.76
CA ALA A 400 -25.29 10.40 -8.57
C ALA A 400 -25.09 9.42 -9.74
N ARG A 401 -25.18 8.10 -9.49
CA ARG A 401 -25.11 7.08 -10.55
C ARG A 401 -26.19 7.29 -11.60
N GLU A 402 -27.46 7.40 -11.17
CA GLU A 402 -28.59 7.58 -12.10
C GLU A 402 -28.47 8.86 -12.94
N GLN A 403 -28.00 9.95 -12.36
CA GLN A 403 -27.79 11.21 -13.09
C GLN A 403 -26.67 11.10 -14.11
N VAL A 404 -25.55 10.47 -13.76
CA VAL A 404 -24.43 10.23 -14.68
C VAL A 404 -24.86 9.41 -15.89
N GLU A 405 -25.68 8.37 -15.68
CA GLU A 405 -26.28 7.57 -16.77
C GLU A 405 -27.21 8.38 -17.68
N ARG A 406 -27.91 9.39 -17.14
CA ARG A 406 -28.74 10.33 -17.92
C ARG A 406 -27.93 11.41 -18.65
N GLY A 407 -26.60 11.36 -18.56
CA GLY A 407 -25.70 12.31 -19.22
C GLY A 407 -25.37 13.55 -18.39
N TYR A 408 -25.87 13.66 -17.15
CA TYR A 408 -25.49 14.76 -16.27
C TYR A 408 -23.99 14.72 -15.93
N ARG A 409 -23.37 15.89 -15.87
CA ARG A 409 -22.01 16.11 -15.36
C ARG A 409 -22.03 17.30 -14.39
N MET A 410 -21.14 17.27 -13.39
CA MET A 410 -21.06 18.36 -12.42
C MET A 410 -20.69 19.69 -13.09
N SER A 411 -21.27 20.79 -12.60
CA SER A 411 -20.87 22.13 -13.00
C SER A 411 -19.45 22.45 -12.54
N ALA A 412 -18.81 23.42 -13.21
CA ALA A 412 -17.51 23.94 -12.81
C ALA A 412 -17.56 24.43 -11.34
N PRO A 413 -16.54 24.11 -10.52
CA PRO A 413 -16.39 24.74 -9.21
C PRO A 413 -16.26 26.27 -9.32
N GLN A 414 -16.61 26.98 -8.25
CA GLN A 414 -16.46 28.44 -8.22
C GLN A 414 -14.99 28.83 -8.44
N ASN A 415 -14.74 29.84 -9.27
CA ASN A 415 -13.41 30.33 -9.64
C ASN A 415 -12.49 29.28 -10.32
N CYS A 416 -13.05 28.18 -10.83
CA CYS A 416 -12.31 27.22 -11.64
C CYS A 416 -11.98 27.82 -13.02
N PRO A 417 -10.71 27.78 -13.48
CA PRO A 417 -10.36 28.20 -14.84
C PRO A 417 -11.09 27.38 -15.90
N GLU A 418 -11.58 28.04 -16.95
CA GLU A 418 -12.35 27.38 -18.01
C GLU A 418 -11.57 26.25 -18.69
N ASP A 419 -10.28 26.45 -18.95
CA ASP A 419 -9.38 25.44 -19.54
C ASP A 419 -9.30 24.17 -18.66
N ILE A 420 -9.38 24.31 -17.33
CA ILE A 420 -9.39 23.17 -16.40
C ILE A 420 -10.73 22.44 -16.46
N PHE A 421 -11.84 23.17 -16.49
CA PHE A 421 -13.17 22.56 -16.60
C PHE A 421 -13.34 21.82 -17.94
N LYS A 422 -12.78 22.34 -19.03
CA LYS A 422 -12.73 21.64 -20.32
C LYS A 422 -12.01 20.29 -20.21
N ILE A 423 -10.91 20.22 -19.45
CA ILE A 423 -10.23 18.95 -19.18
C ILE A 423 -11.14 18.00 -18.39
N MET A 424 -11.82 18.46 -17.33
CA MET A 424 -12.75 17.62 -16.57
C MET A 424 -13.83 17.01 -17.48
N MET A 425 -14.40 17.82 -18.38
CA MET A 425 -15.43 17.35 -19.32
C MET A 425 -14.89 16.31 -20.31
N LYS A 426 -13.65 16.45 -20.81
CA LYS A 426 -12.99 15.41 -21.62
C LYS A 426 -12.81 14.10 -20.84
N CYS A 427 -12.40 14.18 -19.57
CA CYS A 427 -12.26 13.00 -18.71
C CYS A 427 -13.59 12.29 -18.46
N TRP A 428 -14.71 13.02 -18.49
CA TRP A 428 -16.05 12.47 -18.24
C TRP A 428 -16.85 12.15 -19.50
N ASP A 429 -16.18 11.94 -20.64
CA ASP A 429 -16.86 11.34 -21.79
C ASP A 429 -17.42 9.97 -21.38
N TYR A 430 -18.67 9.70 -21.76
CA TYR A 430 -19.34 8.46 -21.41
C TYR A 430 -18.62 7.26 -22.03
N LYS A 431 -18.15 7.40 -23.28
CA LYS A 431 -17.40 6.36 -23.99
C LYS A 431 -15.94 6.37 -23.54
N PRO A 432 -15.41 5.28 -22.95
CA PRO A 432 -14.03 5.23 -22.48
C PRO A 432 -13.00 5.58 -23.55
N GLU A 433 -13.20 5.12 -24.79
CA GLU A 433 -12.31 5.32 -25.93
C GLU A 433 -12.16 6.78 -26.37
N ASN A 434 -13.11 7.65 -25.99
CA ASN A 434 -13.06 9.08 -26.27
C ASN A 434 -12.28 9.86 -25.20
N ARG A 435 -11.94 9.24 -24.06
CA ARG A 435 -11.22 9.90 -22.97
C ARG A 435 -9.74 10.04 -23.35
N PRO A 436 -9.10 11.18 -23.01
CA PRO A 436 -7.70 11.40 -23.33
C PRO A 436 -6.78 10.48 -22.51
N LYS A 437 -5.61 10.15 -23.05
CA LYS A 437 -4.55 9.46 -22.30
C LYS A 437 -3.93 10.39 -21.26
N PHE A 438 -3.36 9.83 -20.20
CA PHE A 438 -2.76 10.65 -19.13
C PHE A 438 -1.59 11.49 -19.62
N ILE A 439 -0.82 10.99 -20.58
CA ILE A 439 0.30 11.73 -21.18
C ILE A 439 -0.16 13.01 -21.90
N ASP A 440 -1.35 13.00 -22.50
CA ASP A 440 -1.89 14.17 -23.21
C ASP A 440 -2.49 15.17 -22.22
N LEU A 441 -3.18 14.68 -21.19
CA LEU A 441 -3.63 15.49 -20.05
C LEU A 441 -2.46 16.21 -19.36
N GLN A 442 -1.32 15.53 -19.20
CA GLN A 442 -0.11 16.11 -18.62
C GLN A 442 0.42 17.28 -19.46
N LYS A 443 0.47 17.13 -20.79
CA LYS A 443 0.89 18.20 -21.71
C LYS A 443 -0.07 19.40 -21.62
N GLU A 444 -1.37 19.16 -21.65
CA GLU A 444 -2.40 20.22 -21.57
C GLU A 444 -2.27 21.01 -20.25
N LEU A 445 -2.20 20.32 -19.10
CA LEU A 445 -2.04 20.96 -17.80
C LEU A 445 -0.71 21.73 -17.68
N ALA A 446 0.36 21.27 -18.34
CA ALA A 446 1.65 21.96 -18.34
C ALA A 446 1.60 23.27 -19.15
N VAL A 447 0.77 23.33 -20.20
CA VAL A 447 0.47 24.58 -20.91
C VAL A 447 -0.32 25.52 -20.01
N ILE A 448 -1.38 25.04 -19.35
CA ILE A 448 -2.23 25.85 -18.47
C ILE A 448 -1.44 26.44 -17.29
N LYS A 449 -0.54 25.66 -16.67
CA LYS A 449 0.34 26.15 -15.59
C LYS A 449 1.19 27.34 -16.04
N ARG A 450 1.70 27.31 -17.27
CA ARG A 450 2.48 28.42 -17.84
C ARG A 450 1.63 29.68 -18.02
N LYS A 451 0.39 29.53 -18.54
CA LYS A 451 -0.55 30.66 -18.70
C LYS A 451 -0.90 31.34 -17.38
N ILE A 452 -1.10 30.56 -16.30
CA ILE A 452 -1.47 31.10 -14.97
C ILE A 452 -0.25 31.67 -14.21
N THR A 453 0.97 31.47 -14.73
CA THR A 453 2.20 32.00 -14.14
C THR A 453 2.65 33.33 -14.76
N GLN A 454 2.08 33.68 -15.91
CA GLN A 454 2.15 35.02 -16.51
C GLN A 454 0.99 35.85 -15.94
#